data_AF-A0A157RJ45-F1
#
_entry.id   AF-A0A157RJ45-F1
#
_cell.length_a   1.000
_cell.length_b   1.000
_cell.length_c   1.000
_cell.angle_alpha   90.00
_cell.angle_beta   90.00
_cell.angle_gamma   90.00
#
_symmetry.space_group_name_H-M   'P 1'
#
loop_
_entity.id
_entity.type
_entity.pdbx_description
1 polymer ?
#
loop_
_entity_poly.entity_id
_entity_poly.type
_entity_poly.pdbx_seq_one_letter_code
_entity_poly.pdbx_strand_id
1 'polypeptide(L)'
;MRALAVLVCLTALAASAHAAAPVAGRYGPLLLAVHDGVVSGVFSEARGGQGGPSFSCTFLFEGRLQDGNADIAVRQAAPGESIEGKLTSQGDAVALQLDENGDGCLMTSGDMVSEPYVLDLDDRQPAWIGAGVVSAKKTVLQKGPQRDAQRSKPYLVKFDAFAVLQRQGDWLQVQFVGGNKPVTGWVRASDVMLAPRP
;
A
#
# COMPACT_ATOMS: atom_id res chain seq x y z
N MET A 1 20.38 7.25 69.20
CA MET A 1 20.76 6.95 67.80
C MET A 1 19.48 6.85 66.99
N ARG A 2 19.17 7.86 66.15
CA ARG A 2 17.97 7.90 65.30
C ARG A 2 18.39 7.46 63.90
N ALA A 3 17.89 6.31 63.44
CA ALA A 3 18.11 5.83 62.09
C ALA A 3 17.14 6.57 61.14
N LEU A 4 17.70 7.34 60.20
CA LEU A 4 16.97 7.89 59.05
C LEU A 4 16.77 6.77 58.03
N ALA A 5 15.52 6.38 57.78
CA ALA A 5 15.19 5.53 56.63
C ALA A 5 15.05 6.41 55.39
N VAL A 6 15.97 6.29 54.44
CA VAL A 6 15.89 6.93 53.13
C VAL A 6 15.03 6.05 52.23
N LEU A 7 13.84 6.53 51.90
CA LEU A 7 12.92 5.89 50.95
C LEU A 7 13.35 6.28 49.52
N VAL A 8 13.98 5.35 48.80
CA VAL A 8 14.30 5.53 47.38
C VAL A 8 13.06 5.19 46.56
N CYS A 9 12.37 6.19 46.05
CA CYS A 9 11.30 6.01 45.05
C CYS A 9 11.93 5.67 43.69
N LEU A 10 11.92 4.38 43.33
CA LEU A 10 12.13 3.95 41.94
C LEU A 10 10.90 4.34 41.11
N THR A 11 11.00 5.41 40.35
CA THR A 11 10.04 5.73 39.29
C THR A 11 10.37 4.85 38.08
N ALA A 12 9.62 3.76 37.92
CA ALA A 12 9.64 2.99 36.67
C ALA A 12 8.98 3.85 35.58
N LEU A 13 9.78 4.44 34.68
CA LEU A 13 9.25 4.99 33.43
C LEU A 13 8.74 3.81 32.60
N ALA A 14 7.44 3.55 32.64
CA ALA A 14 6.78 2.72 31.66
C ALA A 14 6.85 3.47 30.32
N ALA A 15 7.86 3.15 29.50
CA ALA A 15 7.86 3.57 28.11
C ALA A 15 6.66 2.89 27.45
N SER A 16 5.63 3.68 27.10
CA SER A 16 4.56 3.21 26.23
C SER A 16 5.23 2.70 24.95
N ALA A 17 5.12 1.39 24.71
CA ALA A 17 5.54 0.79 23.46
C ALA A 17 4.58 1.28 22.37
N HIS A 18 4.84 2.48 21.86
CA HIS A 18 4.12 3.01 20.71
C HIS A 18 4.51 2.16 19.52
N ALA A 19 3.53 1.55 18.86
CA ALA A 19 3.79 0.87 17.60
C ALA A 19 4.36 1.91 16.63
N ALA A 20 5.57 1.68 16.13
CA ALA A 20 6.19 2.57 15.17
C ALA A 20 5.29 2.67 13.94
N ALA A 21 5.15 3.87 13.36
CA ALA A 21 4.39 4.03 12.13
C ALA A 21 4.96 3.11 11.03
N PRO A 22 4.10 2.54 10.15
CA PRO A 22 4.60 1.77 9.03
C PRO A 22 5.43 2.70 8.12
N VAL A 23 6.36 2.13 7.38
CA VAL A 23 7.20 2.89 6.45
C VAL A 23 6.72 2.67 5.02
N ALA A 24 6.87 3.68 4.17
CA ALA A 24 6.59 3.50 2.75
C ALA A 24 7.58 2.49 2.13
N GLY A 25 7.06 1.57 1.31
CA GLY A 25 7.87 0.47 0.79
C GLY A 25 7.05 -0.65 0.15
N ARG A 26 7.78 -1.65 -0.34
CA ARG A 26 7.23 -2.89 -0.86
C ARG A 26 7.24 -3.96 0.23
N TYR A 27 6.10 -4.58 0.42
CA TYR A 27 5.83 -5.64 1.39
C TYR A 27 5.28 -6.87 0.63
N GLY A 28 6.14 -7.63 -0.03
CA GLY A 28 5.71 -8.70 -0.94
C GLY A 28 4.74 -8.20 -2.03
N PRO A 29 3.48 -8.66 -2.06
CA PRO A 29 2.43 -8.23 -3.00
C PRO A 29 1.83 -6.85 -2.68
N LEU A 30 2.19 -6.22 -1.56
CA LEU A 30 1.68 -4.92 -1.14
C LEU A 30 2.67 -3.80 -1.47
N LEU A 31 2.19 -2.77 -2.17
CA LEU A 31 2.86 -1.47 -2.26
C LEU A 31 2.22 -0.55 -1.23
N LEU A 32 3.01 0.00 -0.31
CA LEU A 32 2.53 0.87 0.76
C LEU A 32 3.18 2.25 0.66
N ALA A 33 2.38 3.30 0.64
CA ALA A 33 2.81 4.68 0.72
C ALA A 33 2.33 5.32 2.03
N VAL A 34 3.17 6.14 2.64
CA VAL A 34 2.88 6.87 3.87
C VAL A 34 3.24 8.33 3.65
N HIS A 35 2.23 9.20 3.67
CA HIS A 35 2.41 10.62 3.40
C HIS A 35 1.39 11.44 4.19
N ASP A 36 1.87 12.48 4.89
CA ASP A 36 1.05 13.40 5.69
C ASP A 36 0.08 12.71 6.68
N GLY A 37 0.54 11.61 7.29
CA GLY A 37 -0.25 10.82 8.25
C GLY A 37 -1.35 9.97 7.61
N VAL A 38 -1.38 9.89 6.28
CA VAL A 38 -2.26 9.01 5.51
C VAL A 38 -1.43 7.83 5.03
N VAL A 39 -1.99 6.63 5.18
CA VAL A 39 -1.48 5.42 4.54
C VAL A 39 -2.35 5.10 3.34
N SER A 40 -1.73 4.81 2.21
CA SER A 40 -2.42 4.29 1.02
C SER A 40 -1.66 3.10 0.47
N GLY A 41 -2.39 2.09 0.02
CA GLY A 41 -1.78 0.86 -0.43
C GLY A 41 -2.49 0.22 -1.60
N VAL A 42 -1.75 -0.65 -2.30
CA VAL A 42 -2.27 -1.54 -3.32
C VAL A 42 -1.75 -2.94 -3.03
N PHE A 43 -2.67 -3.85 -2.75
CA PHE A 43 -2.38 -5.27 -2.70
C PHE A 43 -2.64 -5.86 -4.09
N SER A 44 -1.67 -6.59 -4.63
CA SER A 44 -1.81 -7.23 -5.94
C SER A 44 -1.07 -8.56 -5.98
N GLU A 45 -1.84 -9.65 -5.97
CA GLU A 45 -1.31 -11.01 -6.13
C GLU A 45 -2.07 -11.74 -7.24
N ALA A 46 -1.38 -12.60 -7.97
CA ALA A 46 -1.99 -13.50 -8.94
C ALA A 46 -1.42 -14.92 -8.76
N ARG A 47 -2.27 -15.94 -8.92
CA ARG A 47 -1.89 -17.34 -8.87
C ARG A 47 -2.48 -18.12 -10.05
N GLY A 48 -1.83 -19.25 -10.35
CA GLY A 48 -2.11 -20.04 -11.54
C GLY A 48 -1.49 -19.43 -12.80
N GLY A 49 -1.78 -20.02 -13.95
CA GLY A 49 -1.30 -19.53 -15.24
C GLY A 49 -0.58 -20.59 -16.09
N GLN A 50 -0.95 -20.56 -17.37
CA GLN A 50 -0.69 -21.49 -18.50
C GLN A 50 -1.14 -22.95 -18.31
N GLY A 51 -2.33 -23.22 -18.84
CA GLY A 51 -2.96 -24.55 -18.92
C GLY A 51 -4.16 -24.76 -17.98
N GLY A 52 -4.40 -23.83 -17.05
CA GLY A 52 -5.48 -23.91 -16.07
C GLY A 52 -6.00 -22.53 -15.61
N PRO A 53 -6.95 -22.49 -14.66
CA PRO A 53 -7.56 -21.25 -14.17
C PRO A 53 -6.52 -20.26 -13.62
N SER A 54 -6.78 -18.97 -13.79
CA SER A 54 -6.01 -17.88 -13.21
C SER A 54 -6.85 -17.14 -12.19
N PHE A 55 -6.28 -16.86 -11.02
CA PHE A 55 -6.91 -16.09 -9.95
C PHE A 55 -6.07 -14.86 -9.62
N SER A 56 -6.72 -13.77 -9.28
CA SER A 56 -6.08 -12.52 -8.88
C SER A 56 -6.82 -11.90 -7.72
N CYS A 57 -6.09 -11.32 -6.78
CA CYS A 57 -6.59 -10.47 -5.72
C CYS A 57 -5.95 -9.12 -5.87
N THR A 58 -6.75 -8.10 -6.20
CA THR A 58 -6.26 -6.75 -6.39
C THR A 58 -7.22 -5.75 -5.80
N PHE A 59 -6.77 -5.06 -4.76
CA PHE A 59 -7.53 -4.00 -4.11
C PHE A 59 -6.61 -2.86 -3.70
N LEU A 60 -7.22 -1.70 -3.50
CA LEU A 60 -6.58 -0.49 -3.06
C LEU A 60 -7.19 -0.08 -1.74
N PHE A 61 -6.42 0.54 -0.87
CA PHE A 61 -6.94 1.02 0.40
C PHE A 61 -6.30 2.35 0.81
N GLU A 62 -7.03 3.11 1.62
CA GLU A 62 -6.53 4.31 2.26
C GLU A 62 -7.03 4.37 3.71
N GLY A 63 -6.24 4.94 4.61
CA GLY A 63 -6.64 5.19 5.99
C GLY A 63 -5.77 6.25 6.65
N ARG A 64 -6.24 6.78 7.76
CA ARG A 64 -5.48 7.75 8.56
C ARG A 64 -4.74 7.04 9.69
N LEU A 65 -3.42 7.22 9.73
CA LEU A 65 -2.58 6.60 10.75
C LEU A 65 -2.84 7.24 12.12
N GLN A 66 -3.05 6.39 13.11
CA GLN A 66 -3.20 6.68 14.52
C GLN A 66 -2.38 5.63 15.29
N ASP A 67 -1.27 6.07 15.91
CA ASP A 67 -0.41 5.21 16.74
C ASP A 67 0.06 3.92 16.05
N GLY A 68 0.44 4.03 14.76
CA GLY A 68 0.91 2.89 13.96
C GLY A 68 -0.20 2.01 13.37
N ASN A 69 -1.47 2.36 13.60
CA ASN A 69 -2.64 1.65 13.09
C ASN A 69 -3.46 2.55 12.15
N ALA A 70 -4.24 1.98 11.26
CA ALA A 70 -5.26 2.70 10.50
C ALA A 70 -6.47 1.79 10.26
N ASP A 71 -7.67 2.30 10.54
CA ASP A 71 -8.86 1.78 9.88
C ASP A 71 -8.81 2.24 8.42
N ILE A 72 -9.08 1.32 7.49
CA ILE A 72 -8.86 1.52 6.06
C ILE A 72 -10.13 1.27 5.26
N ALA A 73 -10.42 2.19 4.33
CA ALA A 73 -11.44 2.00 3.32
C ALA A 73 -10.83 1.28 2.11
N VAL A 74 -11.40 0.14 1.74
CA VAL A 74 -10.92 -0.75 0.69
C VAL A 74 -11.81 -0.67 -0.54
N ARG A 75 -11.17 -0.59 -1.70
CA ARG A 75 -11.81 -0.62 -3.01
C ARG A 75 -11.20 -1.73 -3.86
N GLN A 76 -12.05 -2.63 -4.34
CA GLN A 76 -11.65 -3.65 -5.32
C GLN A 76 -11.24 -3.00 -6.65
N ALA A 77 -10.22 -3.56 -7.31
CA ALA A 77 -9.81 -3.06 -8.62
C ALA A 77 -10.85 -3.38 -9.71
N ALA A 78 -11.54 -4.51 -9.57
CA ALA A 78 -12.74 -4.84 -10.32
C ALA A 78 -13.98 -4.15 -9.71
N PRO A 79 -15.06 -3.94 -10.49
CA PRO A 79 -16.31 -3.43 -9.94
C PRO A 79 -16.81 -4.32 -8.80
N GLY A 80 -17.06 -3.72 -7.65
CA GLY A 80 -17.51 -4.41 -6.44
C GLY A 80 -17.87 -3.41 -5.34
N GLU A 81 -18.33 -3.92 -4.21
CA GLU A 81 -18.63 -3.11 -3.04
C GLU A 81 -17.34 -2.62 -2.37
N SER A 82 -17.45 -1.50 -1.65
CA SER A 82 -16.40 -1.05 -0.76
C SER A 82 -16.41 -1.91 0.50
N ILE A 83 -15.22 -2.28 0.95
CA ILE A 83 -14.99 -3.10 2.13
C ILE A 83 -14.21 -2.25 3.13
N GLU A 84 -14.35 -2.51 4.42
CA GLU A 84 -13.53 -1.87 5.46
C GLU A 84 -12.45 -2.85 5.96
N GLY A 85 -11.46 -2.33 6.66
CA GLY A 85 -10.44 -3.17 7.27
C GLY A 85 -9.50 -2.39 8.18
N LYS A 86 -8.39 -3.03 8.53
CA LYS A 86 -7.37 -2.49 9.39
C LYS A 86 -5.97 -2.79 8.87
N LEU A 87 -5.11 -1.78 8.96
CA LEU A 87 -3.67 -1.90 8.81
C LEU A 87 -3.00 -1.65 10.16
N THR A 88 -2.15 -2.58 10.59
CA THR A 88 -1.40 -2.48 11.84
C THR A 88 0.09 -2.59 11.54
N SER A 89 0.89 -1.66 12.04
CA SER A 89 2.35 -1.74 11.96
C SER A 89 2.92 -2.70 13.01
N GLN A 90 3.89 -3.51 12.60
CA GLN A 90 4.56 -4.52 13.43
C GLN A 90 6.08 -4.46 13.22
N GLY A 91 6.69 -3.30 13.50
CA GLY A 91 8.13 -3.10 13.31
C GLY A 91 8.48 -3.01 11.82
N ASP A 92 9.21 -4.00 11.30
CA ASP A 92 9.52 -4.11 9.87
C ASP A 92 8.43 -4.87 9.08
N ALA A 93 7.31 -5.20 9.71
CA ALA A 93 6.16 -5.81 9.06
C ALA A 93 4.91 -4.93 9.17
N VAL A 94 3.92 -5.23 8.34
CA VAL A 94 2.55 -4.73 8.49
C VAL A 94 1.58 -5.90 8.48
N ALA A 95 0.49 -5.77 9.21
CA ALA A 95 -0.60 -6.74 9.21
C ALA A 95 -1.86 -6.10 8.64
N LEU A 96 -2.44 -6.76 7.65
CA LEU A 96 -3.66 -6.34 6.97
C LEU A 96 -4.79 -7.28 7.35
N GLN A 97 -5.88 -6.75 7.88
CA GLN A 97 -7.09 -7.51 8.17
C GLN A 97 -8.27 -6.83 7.49
N LEU A 98 -9.09 -7.58 6.77
CA LEU A 98 -10.27 -7.06 6.07
C LEU A 98 -11.53 -7.53 6.78
N ASP A 99 -12.59 -6.74 6.72
CA ASP A 99 -13.90 -7.16 7.24
C ASP A 99 -14.52 -8.24 6.34
N GLU A 100 -14.18 -8.22 5.05
CA GLU A 100 -14.59 -9.20 4.05
C GLU A 100 -13.44 -9.50 3.07
N ASN A 101 -13.39 -10.73 2.55
CA ASN A 101 -12.41 -11.08 1.52
C ASN A 101 -12.79 -10.44 0.18
N GLY A 102 -11.83 -9.73 -0.42
CA GLY A 102 -11.99 -9.21 -1.77
C GLY A 102 -12.10 -10.31 -2.84
N ASP A 103 -12.53 -9.91 -4.04
CA ASP A 103 -12.67 -10.80 -5.17
C ASP A 103 -11.35 -11.54 -5.46
N GLY A 104 -11.43 -12.87 -5.49
CA GLY A 104 -10.30 -13.75 -5.78
C GLY A 104 -9.27 -13.92 -4.66
N CYS A 105 -9.36 -13.18 -3.54
CA CYS A 105 -8.38 -13.23 -2.45
C CYS A 105 -8.31 -14.60 -1.77
N LEU A 106 -9.45 -15.26 -1.54
CA LEU A 106 -9.49 -16.65 -1.04
C LEU A 106 -8.77 -17.66 -1.96
N MET A 107 -8.71 -17.37 -3.27
CA MET A 107 -8.10 -18.26 -4.27
C MET A 107 -6.62 -17.91 -4.52
N THR A 108 -6.16 -16.74 -4.08
CA THR A 108 -4.76 -16.34 -4.15
C THR A 108 -4.14 -16.36 -2.76
N SER A 109 -4.33 -15.28 -2.01
CA SER A 109 -3.57 -14.92 -0.82
C SER A 109 -4.01 -15.73 0.40
N GLY A 110 -5.26 -16.21 0.37
CA GLY A 110 -5.90 -16.89 1.48
C GLY A 110 -6.94 -16.00 2.13
N ASP A 111 -7.30 -16.34 3.37
CA ASP A 111 -8.25 -15.57 4.17
C ASP A 111 -7.54 -14.39 4.85
N MET A 112 -8.05 -13.17 4.63
CA MET A 112 -7.59 -11.95 5.31
C MET A 112 -8.59 -11.46 6.37
N VAL A 113 -9.66 -12.21 6.62
CA VAL A 113 -10.73 -11.85 7.55
C VAL A 113 -10.51 -12.50 8.91
N SER A 114 -10.36 -13.83 8.94
CA SER A 114 -10.26 -14.58 10.21
C SER A 114 -8.99 -14.24 11.01
N GLU A 115 -7.90 -13.93 10.32
CA GLU A 115 -6.62 -13.56 10.94
C GLU A 115 -5.91 -12.46 10.14
N PRO A 116 -5.09 -11.60 10.79
CA PRO A 116 -4.33 -10.59 10.09
C PRO A 116 -3.29 -11.20 9.14
N TYR A 117 -3.31 -10.76 7.89
CA TYR A 117 -2.33 -11.13 6.87
C TYR A 117 -1.05 -10.32 7.05
N VAL A 118 -0.01 -10.95 7.61
CA VAL A 118 1.27 -10.29 7.94
C VAL A 118 2.20 -10.31 6.73
N LEU A 119 2.81 -9.16 6.46
CA LEU A 119 3.69 -8.90 5.34
C LEU A 119 4.97 -8.22 5.81
N ASP A 120 6.12 -8.80 5.51
CA ASP A 120 7.43 -8.23 5.83
C ASP A 120 7.87 -7.20 4.79
N LEU A 121 8.62 -6.19 5.23
CA LEU A 121 9.19 -5.16 4.38
C LEU A 121 10.36 -5.72 3.55
N ASP A 122 10.20 -5.72 2.23
CA ASP A 122 11.26 -6.11 1.29
C ASP A 122 12.17 -4.92 0.94
N ASP A 123 11.59 -3.75 0.71
CA ASP A 123 12.28 -2.60 0.11
C ASP A 123 11.66 -1.27 0.58
N ARG A 124 12.49 -0.41 1.17
CA ARG A 124 12.08 0.91 1.72
C ARG A 124 12.03 1.96 0.62
N GLN A 125 10.89 2.64 0.50
CA GLN A 125 10.64 3.62 -0.56
C GLN A 125 10.04 4.92 0.01
N PRO A 126 10.83 5.73 0.74
CA PRO A 126 10.32 6.92 1.46
C PRO A 126 9.78 8.03 0.55
N ALA A 127 10.04 7.97 -0.75
CA ALA A 127 9.55 8.95 -1.73
C ALA A 127 8.11 8.67 -2.21
N TRP A 128 7.51 7.56 -1.81
CA TRP A 128 6.16 7.20 -2.23
C TRP A 128 5.11 7.99 -1.45
N ILE A 129 4.28 8.75 -2.17
CA ILE A 129 3.22 9.58 -1.60
C ILE A 129 1.81 9.03 -1.85
N GLY A 130 1.71 7.91 -2.56
CA GLY A 130 0.46 7.24 -2.87
C GLY A 130 0.68 5.90 -3.55
N ALA A 131 -0.38 5.13 -3.74
CA ALA A 131 -0.37 3.92 -4.54
C ALA A 131 -1.63 3.81 -5.41
N GLY A 132 -1.55 3.06 -6.51
CA GLY A 132 -2.63 2.91 -7.46
C GLY A 132 -2.48 1.71 -8.39
N VAL A 133 -3.53 1.47 -9.18
CA VAL A 133 -3.54 0.49 -10.26
C VAL A 133 -3.92 1.16 -11.56
N VAL A 134 -3.45 0.63 -12.68
CA VAL A 134 -3.92 1.07 -13.99
C VAL A 134 -5.36 0.58 -14.21
N SER A 135 -6.26 1.49 -14.57
CA SER A 135 -7.67 1.18 -14.87
C SER A 135 -7.93 1.10 -16.37
N ALA A 136 -7.17 1.83 -17.18
CA ALA A 136 -7.18 1.74 -18.64
C ALA A 136 -6.65 0.37 -19.12
N LYS A 137 -7.01 -0.03 -20.35
CA LYS A 137 -6.44 -1.25 -20.97
C LYS A 137 -4.92 -1.20 -21.05
N LYS A 138 -4.38 0.01 -21.31
CA LYS A 138 -2.95 0.28 -21.46
C LYS A 138 -2.71 1.78 -21.27
N THR A 139 -1.63 2.14 -20.57
CA THR A 139 -1.14 3.51 -20.49
C THR A 139 0.37 3.54 -20.75
N VAL A 140 0.82 4.47 -21.59
CA VAL A 140 2.25 4.60 -21.94
C VAL A 140 2.88 5.63 -21.03
N LEU A 141 4.00 5.26 -20.40
CA LEU A 141 4.74 6.16 -19.54
C LEU A 141 5.32 7.33 -20.36
N GLN A 142 5.06 8.55 -19.94
CA GLN A 142 5.59 9.78 -20.56
C GLN A 142 6.84 10.27 -19.83
N LYS A 143 7.71 10.99 -20.54
CA LYS A 143 8.88 11.64 -19.94
C LYS A 143 8.55 12.91 -19.15
N GLY A 144 7.33 13.45 -19.28
CA GLY A 144 6.91 14.66 -18.57
C GLY A 144 5.39 14.78 -18.41
N PRO A 145 4.93 15.71 -17.55
CA PRO A 145 3.53 15.92 -17.20
C PRO A 145 2.77 16.78 -18.22
N GLN A 146 2.87 16.46 -19.52
CA GLN A 146 2.17 17.18 -20.58
C GLN A 146 1.72 16.26 -21.71
N ARG A 147 0.65 16.65 -22.42
CA ARG A 147 -0.03 15.79 -23.42
C ARG A 147 0.88 15.41 -24.59
N ASP A 148 1.77 16.31 -24.97
CA ASP A 148 2.74 16.19 -26.06
C ASP A 148 4.13 15.76 -25.57
N ALA A 149 4.26 15.35 -24.31
CA ALA A 149 5.49 14.79 -23.79
C ALA A 149 5.95 13.61 -24.64
N GLN A 150 7.27 13.48 -24.78
CA GLN A 150 7.83 12.32 -25.45
C GLN A 150 7.45 11.05 -24.68
N ARG A 151 6.87 10.08 -25.41
CA ARG A 151 6.59 8.74 -24.89
C ARG A 151 7.90 8.03 -24.55
N SER A 152 7.93 7.37 -23.41
CA SER A 152 8.95 6.36 -23.13
C SER A 152 8.56 5.02 -23.78
N LYS A 153 9.51 4.08 -23.86
CA LYS A 153 9.24 2.73 -24.39
C LYS A 153 8.33 1.89 -23.48
N PRO A 154 8.49 1.91 -22.14
CA PRO A 154 7.65 1.13 -21.25
C PRO A 154 6.19 1.63 -21.23
N TYR A 155 5.29 0.69 -21.00
CA TYR A 155 3.88 0.93 -20.79
C TYR A 155 3.39 0.01 -19.67
N LEU A 156 2.31 0.42 -19.04
CA LEU A 156 1.59 -0.36 -18.05
C LEU A 156 0.25 -0.80 -18.64
N VAL A 157 -0.24 -1.95 -18.19
CA VAL A 157 -1.54 -2.52 -18.59
C VAL A 157 -2.49 -2.54 -17.41
N LYS A 158 -3.76 -2.79 -17.69
CA LYS A 158 -4.81 -2.84 -16.67
C LYS A 158 -4.38 -3.73 -15.49
N PHE A 159 -4.58 -3.21 -14.28
CA PHE A 159 -4.22 -3.81 -12.99
C PHE A 159 -2.73 -3.87 -12.64
N ASP A 160 -1.84 -3.32 -13.46
CA ASP A 160 -0.47 -3.07 -13.02
C ASP A 160 -0.50 -2.12 -11.81
N ALA A 161 0.01 -2.61 -10.67
CA ALA A 161 0.16 -1.84 -9.45
C ALA A 161 1.39 -0.93 -9.52
N PHE A 162 1.25 0.30 -9.04
CA PHE A 162 2.32 1.29 -9.02
C PHE A 162 2.25 2.15 -7.75
N ALA A 163 3.38 2.76 -7.41
CA ALA A 163 3.45 3.82 -6.42
C ALA A 163 3.44 5.20 -7.10
N VAL A 164 2.92 6.22 -6.42
CA VAL A 164 2.92 7.62 -6.85
C VAL A 164 4.09 8.33 -6.17
N LEU A 165 4.90 9.03 -6.97
CA LEU A 165 6.03 9.83 -6.49
C LEU A 165 5.66 11.31 -6.34
N GLN A 166 4.85 11.82 -7.27
CA GLN A 166 4.37 13.20 -7.24
C GLN A 166 3.15 13.38 -8.16
N ARG A 167 2.43 14.49 -7.94
CA ARG A 167 1.26 14.89 -8.73
C ARG A 167 1.51 16.27 -9.34
N GLN A 168 1.15 16.44 -10.60
CA GLN A 168 1.22 17.73 -11.30
C GLN A 168 0.01 17.88 -12.23
N GLY A 169 -0.99 18.65 -11.79
CA GLY A 169 -2.27 18.76 -12.50
C GLY A 169 -2.89 17.38 -12.71
N ASP A 170 -3.24 17.06 -13.96
CA ASP A 170 -3.84 15.78 -14.35
C ASP A 170 -2.82 14.64 -14.53
N TRP A 171 -1.57 14.86 -14.12
CA TRP A 171 -0.48 13.91 -14.29
C TRP A 171 0.05 13.38 -12.97
N LEU A 172 0.41 12.11 -12.99
CA LEU A 172 1.01 11.41 -11.86
C LEU A 172 2.36 10.89 -12.32
N GLN A 173 3.42 11.22 -11.59
CA GLN A 173 4.68 10.50 -11.76
C GLN A 173 4.58 9.25 -10.92
N VAL A 174 4.72 8.09 -11.57
CA VAL A 174 4.54 6.79 -10.96
C VAL A 174 5.80 5.95 -11.06
N GLN A 175 5.98 5.04 -10.11
CA GLN A 175 6.99 4.00 -10.15
C GLN A 175 6.31 2.63 -10.20
N PHE A 176 6.61 1.87 -11.24
CA PHE A 176 6.20 0.48 -11.38
C PHE A 176 7.35 -0.43 -10.92
N VAL A 177 7.05 -1.38 -10.04
CA VAL A 177 8.05 -2.30 -9.43
C VAL A 177 7.82 -3.78 -9.78
N GLY A 178 6.84 -4.11 -10.63
CA GLY A 178 6.49 -5.50 -10.97
C GLY A 178 7.38 -6.17 -12.04
N GLY A 179 8.43 -5.49 -12.53
CA GLY A 179 9.37 -6.04 -13.52
C GLY A 179 10.77 -6.26 -12.94
N ASN A 180 11.73 -6.66 -13.79
CA ASN A 180 13.13 -6.90 -13.36
C ASN A 180 13.81 -5.66 -12.75
N LYS A 181 13.38 -4.46 -13.14
CA LYS A 181 13.87 -3.18 -12.63
C LYS A 181 12.71 -2.22 -12.46
N PRO A 182 12.70 -1.40 -11.40
CA PRO A 182 11.73 -0.32 -11.27
C PRO A 182 11.76 0.62 -12.47
N VAL A 183 10.59 1.03 -12.94
CA VAL A 183 10.45 1.98 -14.05
C VAL A 183 9.61 3.16 -13.59
N THR A 184 10.12 4.36 -13.84
CA THR A 184 9.44 5.62 -13.49
C THR A 184 8.99 6.36 -14.75
N GLY A 185 7.81 6.97 -14.70
CA GLY A 185 7.31 7.84 -15.76
C GLY A 185 6.00 8.52 -15.38
N TRP A 186 5.50 9.36 -16.28
CA TRP A 186 4.25 10.09 -16.07
C TRP A 186 3.07 9.40 -16.75
N VAL A 187 1.95 9.31 -16.04
CA VAL A 187 0.66 8.81 -16.55
C VAL A 187 -0.43 9.83 -16.30
N ARG A 188 -1.52 9.75 -17.07
CA ARG A 188 -2.71 10.57 -16.81
C ARG A 188 -3.47 10.00 -15.61
N ALA A 189 -3.97 10.88 -14.76
CA ALA A 189 -4.86 10.51 -13.67
C ALA A 189 -6.13 9.79 -14.17
N SER A 190 -6.59 10.09 -15.39
CA SER A 190 -7.74 9.42 -16.02
C SER A 190 -7.50 7.95 -16.40
N ASP A 191 -6.24 7.52 -16.50
CA ASP A 191 -5.88 6.18 -16.96
C ASP A 191 -5.71 5.20 -15.79
N VAL A 192 -5.83 5.70 -14.57
CA VAL A 192 -5.52 4.97 -13.35
C VAL A 192 -6.63 5.10 -12.32
N MET A 193 -6.61 4.20 -11.36
CA MET A 193 -7.37 4.29 -10.14
C MET A 193 -6.39 4.41 -8.99
N LEU A 194 -6.55 5.44 -8.17
CA LEU A 194 -5.82 5.58 -6.92
C LEU A 194 -6.64 4.99 -5.77
N ALA A 195 -5.96 4.72 -4.66
CA ALA A 195 -6.65 4.46 -3.40
C ALA A 195 -7.70 5.56 -3.14
N PRO A 196 -8.89 5.18 -2.63
CA PRO A 196 -9.98 6.12 -2.40
C PRO A 196 -9.54 7.19 -1.39
N ARG A 197 -9.69 8.48 -1.76
CA ARG A 197 -9.53 9.56 -0.78
C ARG A 197 -10.78 9.61 0.12
N PRO A 198 -10.63 9.84 1.44
CA PRO A 198 -11.75 10.15 2.33
C PRO A 198 -12.42 11.47 1.95
#